data_AF-A0A6I2IGD9-F1
#
_entry.id   AF-A0A6I2IGD9-F1
#
_cell.length_a   1.000
_cell.length_b   1.000
_cell.length_c   1.000
_cell.angle_alpha   90.00
_cell.angle_beta   90.00
_cell.angle_gamma   90.00
#
_symmetry.space_group_name_H-M   'P 1'
#
loop_
_entity.id
_entity.type
_entity.pdbx_description
1 polymer ?
#
loop_
_entity_poly.entity_id
_entity_poly.type
_entity_poly.pdbx_seq_one_letter_code
_entity_poly.pdbx_strand_id
1 'polypeptide(L)' 'MSHLAAVIAKVEEALSVNNIRGMNELLCELSHDPQLSTAECYEQQMRLRHAIFKHTEEKAELKEQRRVFLETGGRIL' A
#
# COMPACT_ATOMS: atom_id res chain seq x y z
N MET A 1 -14.20 16.83 13.09
CA MET A 1 -12.86 16.21 12.91
C MET A 1 -12.14 17.01 11.84
N SER A 2 -10.82 17.21 11.96
CA SER A 2 -10.03 17.84 10.88
C SER A 2 -10.08 16.95 9.64
N HIS A 3 -10.17 17.54 8.44
CA HIS A 3 -10.15 16.81 7.18
C HIS A 3 -8.91 15.92 7.05
N LEU A 4 -7.75 16.42 7.49
CA LEU A 4 -6.50 15.66 7.59
C LEU A 4 -6.67 14.39 8.44
N ALA A 5 -7.36 14.46 9.57
CA ALA A 5 -7.55 13.31 10.45
C ALA A 5 -8.40 12.22 9.79
N ALA A 6 -9.41 12.61 8.99
CA ALA A 6 -10.21 11.67 8.21
C ALA A 6 -9.37 11.00 7.11
N VAL A 7 -8.51 11.76 6.43
CA VAL A 7 -7.59 11.25 5.42
C VAL A 7 -6.58 10.26 6.03
N ILE A 8 -5.98 10.60 7.17
CA ILE A 8 -5.06 9.70 7.88
C ILE A 8 -5.76 8.38 8.24
N ALA A 9 -6.99 8.44 8.77
CA ALA A 9 -7.74 7.24 9.12
C ALA A 9 -7.99 6.33 7.90
N LYS A 10 -8.32 6.91 6.74
CA LYS A 10 -8.48 6.15 5.49
C LYS A 10 -7.17 5.53 5.00
N VAL A 11 -6.06 6.27 5.12
CA VAL A 11 -4.72 5.78 4.75
C VAL A 11 -4.34 4.60 5.65
N GLU A 12 -4.52 4.72 6.97
CA GLU A 12 -4.28 3.63 7.92
C GLU A 12 -5.16 2.41 7.64
N GLU A 13 -6.44 2.61 7.33
CA GLU A 13 -7.34 1.52 6.95
C GLU A 13 -6.84 0.78 5.70
N ALA A 14 -6.51 1.51 4.64
CA ALA A 14 -5.98 0.93 3.41
C ALA A 14 -4.66 0.17 3.63
N LEU A 15 -3.78 0.69 4.50
CA LEU A 15 -2.55 0.04 4.95
C LEU A 15 -2.85 -1.26 5.72
N SER A 16 -3.83 -1.24 6.64
CA SER A 16 -4.19 -2.43 7.42
C SER A 16 -4.78 -3.55 6.55
N VAL A 17 -5.63 -3.20 5.60
CA VAL A 17 -6.28 -4.14 4.67
C VAL A 17 -5.30 -4.61 3.58
N ASN A 18 -4.13 -3.96 3.46
CA ASN A 18 -3.10 -4.25 2.44
C ASN A 18 -3.65 -4.25 1.01
N ASN A 19 -4.62 -3.38 0.73
CA ASN A 19 -5.28 -3.31 -0.58
C ASN A 19 -4.58 -2.31 -1.50
N ILE A 20 -3.67 -2.77 -2.37
CA ILE A 20 -2.96 -1.92 -3.35
C ILE A 20 -3.92 -1.10 -4.22
N ARG A 21 -5.07 -1.66 -4.61
CA ARG A 21 -6.04 -0.94 -5.43
C ARG A 21 -6.60 0.27 -4.66
N GLY A 22 -7.02 0.05 -3.41
CA GLY A 22 -7.49 1.13 -2.54
C GLY A 22 -6.41 2.17 -2.25
N MET A 23 -5.15 1.73 -2.05
CA MET A 23 -4.01 2.65 -1.88
C MET A 23 -3.78 3.53 -3.12
N ASN A 24 -3.88 2.97 -4.34
CA ASN A 24 -3.72 3.72 -5.58
C ASN A 24 -4.89 4.69 -5.82
N GLU A 25 -6.11 4.27 -5.51
CA GLU A 25 -7.29 5.14 -5.56
C GLU A 25 -7.12 6.33 -4.59
N LEU A 26 -6.67 6.08 -3.36
CA LEU A 26 -6.35 7.13 -2.37
C LEU A 26 -5.21 8.06 -2.82
N LEU A 27 -4.17 7.55 -3.50
CA LEU A 27 -3.11 8.38 -4.08
C LEU A 27 -3.67 9.39 -5.10
N CYS A 28 -4.59 8.95 -5.96
CA CYS A 28 -5.26 9.82 -6.92
C CYS A 28 -6.16 10.85 -6.22
N GLU A 29 -6.94 10.43 -5.21
CA GLU A 29 -7.80 11.33 -4.43
C GLU A 29 -6.99 12.42 -3.72
N LEU A 30 -5.92 12.03 -3.01
CA LEU A 30 -5.00 12.95 -2.33
C LEU A 30 -4.40 13.99 -3.29
N SER A 31 -4.04 13.58 -4.50
CA SER A 31 -3.45 14.48 -5.50
C SER A 31 -4.41 15.59 -5.96
N HIS A 32 -5.73 15.39 -5.82
CA HIS A 32 -6.74 16.37 -6.22
C HIS A 32 -7.38 17.07 -5.02
N ASP A 33 -6.90 16.82 -3.81
CA ASP A 33 -7.49 17.34 -2.59
C ASP A 33 -7.07 18.81 -2.36
N PRO A 34 -7.99 19.78 -2.50
CA PRO A 34 -7.66 21.19 -2.30
C PRO A 34 -7.66 21.60 -0.83
N GLN A 35 -8.06 20.71 0.08
CA GLN A 35 -8.19 21.00 1.52
C GLN A 35 -6.94 20.62 2.33
N LEU A 36 -6.03 19.82 1.77
CA LEU A 36 -4.74 19.52 2.38
C LEU A 36 -3.67 20.52 1.91
N SER A 37 -2.72 20.81 2.80
CA SER A 37 -1.48 21.45 2.36
C SER A 37 -0.70 20.50 1.46
N THR A 38 0.14 21.06 0.58
CA THR A 38 1.06 20.28 -0.26
C THR A 38 1.99 19.38 0.55
N ALA A 39 2.41 19.81 1.75
CA ALA A 39 3.25 19.01 2.63
C ALA A 39 2.50 17.80 3.20
N GLU A 40 1.29 18.00 3.73
CA GLU A 40 0.48 16.92 4.29
C GLU A 40 0.06 15.91 3.22
N CYS A 41 -0.34 16.40 2.04
CA CYS A 41 -0.66 15.53 0.90
C CYS A 41 0.55 14.70 0.49
N TYR A 42 1.73 15.32 0.36
CA TYR A 42 2.96 14.62 0.02
C TYR A 42 3.32 13.55 1.06
N GLU A 43 3.20 13.87 2.36
CA GLU A 43 3.48 12.92 3.43
C GLU A 43 2.59 11.68 3.34
N GLN A 44 1.28 11.86 3.22
CA GLN A 44 0.35 10.72 3.11
C GLN A 44 0.58 9.92 1.82
N GLN A 45 0.88 10.60 0.70
CA GLN A 45 1.22 9.92 -0.55
C GLN A 45 2.50 9.08 -0.43
N MET A 46 3.53 9.60 0.23
CA MET A 46 4.79 8.87 0.44
C MET A 46 4.58 7.62 1.29
N ARG A 47 3.73 7.70 2.33
CA ARG A 47 3.37 6.53 3.14
C ARG A 47 2.70 5.43 2.30
N LEU A 48 1.73 5.80 1.46
CA LEU A 48 1.06 4.87 0.55
C LEU A 48 2.04 4.25 -0.46
N ARG A 49 2.91 5.05 -1.08
CA ARG A 49 3.91 4.56 -2.05
C ARG A 49 4.90 3.57 -1.43
N HIS A 50 5.41 3.84 -0.23
CA HIS A 50 6.28 2.90 0.48
C HIS A 50 5.58 1.58 0.78
N ALA A 51 4.31 1.62 1.20
CA ALA A 51 3.56 0.40 1.48
C ALA A 51 3.30 -0.42 0.22
N ILE A 52 2.93 0.23 -0.89
CA ILE A 52 2.75 -0.44 -2.20
C ILE A 52 4.06 -1.11 -2.66
N PHE A 53 5.18 -0.40 -2.53
CA PHE A 53 6.49 -0.92 -2.89
C PHE A 53 6.85 -2.15 -2.07
N LYS A 54 6.77 -2.05 -0.74
CA LYS A 54 7.05 -3.15 0.18
C LYS A 54 6.16 -4.38 -0.08
N HIS A 55 4.86 -4.17 -0.30
CA HIS A 55 3.95 -5.27 -0.66
C HIS A 55 4.36 -5.95 -1.98
N THR A 56 4.82 -5.17 -2.96
CA THR A 56 5.24 -5.73 -4.26
C THR A 56 6.50 -6.58 -4.11
N GLU A 57 7.45 -6.16 -3.28
CA GLU A 57 8.63 -6.95 -2.93
C GLU A 57 8.27 -8.22 -2.15
N GLU A 58 7.48 -8.12 -1.09
CA GLU A 58 7.02 -9.29 -0.30
C GLU A 58 6.31 -10.34 -1.16
N LYS A 59 5.45 -9.89 -2.10
CA LYS A 59 4.78 -10.80 -3.03
C LYS A 59 5.75 -11.44 -4.03
N ALA A 60 6.76 -10.70 -4.49
CA ALA A 60 7.79 -11.24 -5.37
C ALA A 60 8.66 -12.29 -4.65
N GLU A 61 9.07 -12.00 -3.42
CA GLU A 61 9.81 -12.93 -2.56
C GLU A 61 9.01 -14.20 -2.26
N LEU A 62 7.72 -14.07 -1.89
CA LEU A 62 6.86 -15.22 -1.65
C LEU A 62 6.68 -16.08 -2.90
N LYS A 63 6.58 -15.44 -4.09
CA LYS A 63 6.50 -16.16 -5.37
C LYS A 63 7.80 -16.91 -5.65
N GLU A 64 8.95 -16.31 -5.36
CA GLU A 64 10.25 -16.94 -5.54
C GLU A 64 10.46 -18.12 -4.58
N GLN A 65 10.12 -17.95 -3.29
CA GLN A 65 10.14 -19.04 -2.32
C GLN A 65 9.24 -20.20 -2.74
N ARG A 66 8.03 -19.91 -3.27
CA ARG A 66 7.16 -20.94 -3.85
C ARG A 66 7.80 -21.62 -5.06
N ARG A 67 8.45 -20.87 -5.95
CA ARG A 67 9.14 -21.44 -7.12
C ARG A 67 10.25 -22.41 -6.69
N VAL A 68 11.13 -21.96 -5.78
CA VAL A 68 12.20 -22.78 -5.21
C VAL A 68 11.65 -24.03 -4.51
N PHE A 69 10.55 -23.89 -3.74
CA PHE A 69 9.91 -25.02 -3.08
C PHE A 69 9.39 -26.06 -4.09
N LEU A 70 8.77 -25.63 -5.19
CA LEU A 70 8.29 -26.52 -6.25
C LEU A 70 9.45 -27.18 -7.02
N GLU A 71 10.51 -26.44 -7.33
CA GLU A 71 11.71 -26.94 -8.02
C GLU A 71 12.49 -27.97 -7.17
N THR A 72 12.48 -27.82 -5.84
CA THR A 72 13.19 -28.72 -4.91
C THR A 72 12.35 -29.95 -4.51
N GLY A 73 11.28 -30.26 -5.24
CA GLY A 73 10.45 -31.46 -5.02
C GLY A 73 9.38 -31.30 -3.94
N GLY A 74 8.93 -30.07 -3.67
CA GLY A 74 7.88 -29.77 -2.70
C GLY A 74 6.61 -30.58 -2.94
N ARG A 75 6.30 -31.48 -1.99
CA ARG A 75 5.12 -32.33 -2.02
C ARG A 75 3.89 -31.43 -1.82
N ILE A 76 3.11 -31.23 -2.88
CA ILE A 76 1.80 -30.58 -2.80
C ILE A 76 0.91 -31.56 -2.00
N LEU A 77 0.50 -31.16 -0.78
CA LEU A 77 -0.53 -31.86 0.02
C LEU A 77 -1.91 -31.32 -0.35
#